data_AF-A0A960JQX8-F1
#
_entry.id   AF-A0A960JQX8-F1
#
_cell.length_a   1.000
_cell.length_b   1.000
_cell.length_c   1.000
_cell.angle_alpha   90.00
_cell.angle_beta   90.00
_cell.angle_gamma   90.00
#
_symmetry.space_group_name_H-M   'P 1'
#
loop_
_entity.id
_entity.type
_entity.pdbx_description
1 polymer ?
#
loop_
_entity_poly.entity_id
_entity_poly.type
_entity_poly.pdbx_seq_one_letter_code
_entity_poly.pdbx_strand_id
1 'polypeptide(L)'
;MIATSDTADAGPPVFRSRRLPMPAVVVAAGLLLTLLVWGPLVVRGDGTLLDPGDPVFEAWNLDWVQHAVTSDDHLFDANIFAPTPDTLAYSDTRIAPALVTLPVRWLGGSPTTVVNVALLLG
;
A
#
# COMPACT_ATOMS: atom_id res chain seq x y z
N MET A 1 -72.22 -35.56 17.79
CA MET A 1 -72.05 -34.25 18.46
C MET A 1 -70.61 -33.83 18.21
N ILE A 2 -70.43 -32.71 17.51
CA ILE A 2 -69.31 -32.44 16.60
C ILE A 2 -68.09 -31.93 17.36
N ALA A 3 -66.93 -32.55 17.12
CA ALA A 3 -65.62 -31.99 17.48
C ALA A 3 -65.25 -30.92 16.46
N THR A 4 -65.33 -29.65 16.85
CA THR A 4 -64.86 -28.51 16.05
C THR A 4 -63.35 -28.41 16.18
N SER A 5 -62.67 -28.60 15.05
CA SER A 5 -61.22 -28.47 14.87
C SER A 5 -60.74 -27.06 15.20
N ASP A 6 -59.94 -26.93 16.26
CA ASP A 6 -59.14 -25.76 16.57
C ASP A 6 -57.89 -25.75 15.67
N THR A 7 -58.07 -25.32 14.43
CA THR A 7 -56.99 -25.18 13.44
C THR A 7 -57.11 -23.84 12.74
N ALA A 8 -56.93 -22.75 13.48
CA ALA A 8 -56.90 -21.43 12.88
C ALA A 8 -56.13 -20.40 13.72
N ASP A 9 -54.84 -20.60 13.99
CA ASP A 9 -53.99 -19.44 14.31
C ASP A 9 -52.46 -19.64 14.12
N ALA A 10 -52.04 -20.36 13.08
CA ALA A 10 -50.64 -20.37 12.68
C ALA A 10 -50.44 -19.39 11.51
N GLY A 11 -50.30 -18.10 11.84
CA GLY A 11 -49.86 -17.10 10.87
C GLY A 11 -48.52 -17.53 10.22
N PRO A 12 -48.25 -17.17 8.95
CA PRO A 12 -47.07 -17.63 8.25
C PRO A 12 -45.79 -17.22 9.00
N PRO A 13 -44.75 -18.08 9.04
CA PRO A 13 -43.50 -17.74 9.72
C PRO A 13 -42.91 -16.48 9.09
N VAL A 14 -42.80 -15.42 9.90
CA VAL A 14 -42.16 -14.18 9.48
C VAL A 14 -40.65 -14.43 9.41
N PHE A 15 -40.14 -14.75 8.24
CA PHE A 15 -38.70 -14.82 7.99
C PHE A 15 -38.12 -13.40 8.16
N ARG A 16 -37.60 -13.12 9.35
CA ARG A 16 -36.91 -11.87 9.64
C ARG A 16 -35.63 -11.87 8.81
N SER A 17 -35.67 -11.23 7.64
CA SER A 17 -34.47 -11.04 6.83
C SER A 17 -33.43 -10.32 7.68
N ARG A 18 -32.33 -11.00 7.97
CA ARG A 18 -31.20 -10.41 8.69
C ARG A 18 -30.52 -9.47 7.71
N ARG A 19 -31.04 -8.26 7.57
CA ARG A 19 -30.42 -7.22 6.75
C ARG A 19 -29.04 -6.95 7.35
N LEU A 20 -27.97 -7.20 6.58
CA LEU A 20 -26.65 -6.78 7.00
C LEU A 20 -26.67 -5.26 7.22
N PRO A 21 -26.09 -4.77 8.33
CA PRO A 21 -26.00 -3.34 8.54
C PRO A 21 -25.09 -2.76 7.45
N MET A 22 -25.64 -1.93 6.56
CA MET A 22 -24.90 -1.32 5.44
C MET A 22 -23.57 -0.69 5.86
N PRO A 23 -23.44 -0.01 7.02
CA PRO A 23 -22.14 0.50 7.47
C PRO A 23 -21.09 -0.60 7.62
N ALA A 24 -21.45 -1.75 8.18
CA ALA A 24 -20.52 -2.88 8.32
C ALA A 24 -20.14 -3.46 6.96
N VAL A 25 -21.07 -3.50 6.01
CA VAL A 25 -20.78 -3.93 4.63
C VAL A 25 -19.79 -2.98 3.96
N VAL A 26 -19.99 -1.67 4.10
CA VAL A 26 -19.10 -0.64 3.53
C VAL A 26 -17.72 -0.71 4.15
N VAL A 27 -17.62 -0.84 5.48
CA VAL A 27 -16.34 -0.97 6.18
C VAL A 27 -15.63 -2.26 5.75
N ALA A 28 -16.33 -3.39 5.73
CA ALA A 28 -15.74 -4.67 5.30
C ALA A 28 -15.27 -4.63 3.85
N ALA A 29 -16.06 -4.03 2.94
CA ALA A 29 -15.68 -3.84 1.56
C ALA A 29 -14.46 -2.91 1.41
N GLY A 30 -14.41 -1.83 2.18
CA GLY A 30 -13.27 -0.91 2.22
C GLY A 30 -11.99 -1.61 2.69
N LEU A 31 -12.05 -2.34 3.81
CA LEU A 31 -10.93 -3.12 4.32
C LEU A 31 -10.47 -4.18 3.32
N LEU A 32 -11.42 -4.88 2.69
CA LEU A 32 -11.11 -5.86 1.65
C LEU A 32 -10.38 -5.20 0.48
N LEU A 33 -10.86 -4.05 -0.02
CA LEU A 33 -10.19 -3.30 -1.08
C LEU A 33 -8.79 -2.85 -0.67
N THR A 34 -8.61 -2.35 0.56
CA THR A 34 -7.30 -1.99 1.08
C THR A 34 -6.35 -3.19 1.06
N LEU A 35 -6.78 -4.34 1.57
CA LEU A 35 -5.97 -5.56 1.58
C LEU A 35 -5.67 -6.08 0.17
N LEU A 36 -6.61 -5.94 -0.78
CA LEU A 36 -6.41 -6.38 -2.16
C LEU A 36 -5.40 -5.51 -2.91
N VAL A 37 -5.43 -4.19 -2.71
CA VAL A 37 -4.54 -3.25 -3.39
C VAL A 37 -3.16 -3.21 -2.72
N TRP A 38 -3.13 -3.11 -1.39
CA TRP A 38 -1.90 -2.87 -0.63
C TRP A 38 -1.25 -4.14 -0.09
N GLY A 39 -2.03 -5.20 0.11
CA GLY A 39 -1.54 -6.48 0.65
C GLY A 39 -0.40 -7.09 -0.16
N PRO A 40 -0.41 -7.09 -1.51
CA PRO A 40 0.69 -7.63 -2.30
C PRO A 40 2.04 -6.96 -2.00
N LEU A 41 2.07 -5.64 -1.79
CA LEU A 41 3.30 -4.89 -1.49
C LEU A 41 3.93 -5.29 -0.14
N VAL A 42 3.09 -5.69 0.82
CA VAL A 42 3.54 -6.14 2.15
C VAL A 42 3.95 -7.62 2.13
N VAL A 43 3.20 -8.46 1.44
CA VAL A 43 3.36 -9.93 1.51
C VAL A 43 4.41 -10.46 0.53
N ARG A 44 4.46 -9.89 -0.68
CA ARG A 44 5.36 -10.37 -1.75
C ARG A 44 6.73 -9.69 -1.72
N GLY A 45 6.85 -8.55 -1.05
CA GLY A 45 8.13 -7.87 -0.81
C GLY A 45 8.88 -7.51 -2.09
N ASP A 46 10.20 -7.74 -2.06
CA ASP A 46 11.17 -7.36 -3.09
C ASP A 46 10.69 -7.62 -4.53
N GLY A 47 10.87 -6.64 -5.41
CA GLY A 47 10.46 -6.70 -6.82
C GLY A 47 8.97 -6.48 -7.06
N THR A 48 8.16 -6.30 -6.02
CA THR A 48 6.73 -5.98 -6.16
C THR A 48 6.52 -4.47 -6.07
N LEU A 49 5.98 -3.87 -7.15
CA LEU A 49 5.59 -2.47 -7.22
C LEU A 49 4.12 -2.35 -7.61
N LEU A 50 3.49 -1.22 -7.29
CA LEU A 50 2.07 -0.97 -7.61
C LEU A 50 1.85 -0.87 -9.12
N ASP A 51 2.83 -0.31 -9.84
CA ASP A 51 2.87 -0.19 -11.28
C ASP A 51 4.35 -0.17 -11.76
N PRO A 52 4.60 -0.42 -13.06
CA PRO A 52 5.97 -0.49 -13.59
C PRO A 52 6.58 0.86 -13.99
N GLY A 53 5.88 1.98 -13.79
CA GLY A 53 6.32 3.32 -14.20
C GLY A 53 6.91 4.09 -13.02
N ASP A 54 6.06 4.88 -12.36
CA ASP A 54 6.49 5.87 -11.37
C ASP A 54 7.24 5.25 -10.18
N PRO A 55 6.82 4.11 -9.59
CA PRO A 55 7.49 3.52 -8.43
C PRO A 55 8.92 3.05 -8.71
N VAL A 56 9.25 2.75 -9.97
CA VAL A 56 10.63 2.38 -10.35
C VAL A 56 11.53 3.60 -10.27
N PHE A 57 11.08 4.75 -10.78
CA PHE A 57 11.81 6.01 -10.68
C PHE A 57 11.92 6.48 -9.23
N GLU A 58 10.86 6.35 -8.45
CA GLU A 58 10.87 6.67 -7.02
C GLU A 58 11.81 5.76 -6.22
N ALA A 59 11.85 4.46 -6.54
CA ALA A 59 12.81 3.54 -5.94
C ALA A 59 14.25 3.95 -6.24
N TRP A 60 14.54 4.36 -7.47
CA TRP A 60 15.85 4.91 -7.85
C TRP A 60 16.17 6.20 -7.11
N ASN A 61 15.21 7.13 -7.01
CA ASN A 61 15.41 8.42 -6.35
C ASN A 61 15.77 8.24 -4.86
N LEU A 62 14.99 7.42 -4.15
CA LEU A 62 15.28 7.10 -2.74
C LEU A 62 16.62 6.39 -2.57
N ASP A 63 16.93 5.39 -3.42
CA ASP A 63 18.20 4.65 -3.35
C ASP A 63 19.40 5.55 -3.66
N TRP A 64 19.29 6.48 -4.63
CA TRP A 64 20.34 7.45 -4.91
C TRP A 64 20.62 8.36 -3.72
N VAL A 65 19.58 8.92 -3.10
CA VAL A 65 19.78 9.76 -1.90
C VAL A 65 20.44 8.95 -0.80
N GLN A 66 19.96 7.73 -0.53
CA GLN A 66 20.54 6.85 0.49
C GLN A 66 22.00 6.51 0.19
N HIS A 67 22.33 6.26 -1.08
CA HIS A 67 23.70 6.05 -1.55
C HIS A 67 24.56 7.29 -1.29
N ALA A 68 24.16 8.46 -1.80
CA ALA A 68 24.95 9.68 -1.69
C ALA A 68 25.16 10.18 -0.25
N VAL A 69 24.20 9.96 0.66
CA VAL A 69 24.39 10.32 2.09
C VAL A 69 25.23 9.29 2.86
N THR A 70 25.47 8.11 2.29
CA THR A 70 26.30 7.06 2.89
C THR A 70 27.63 6.83 2.15
N SER A 71 27.86 7.52 1.05
CA SER A 71 29.10 7.57 0.29
C SER A 71 29.70 9.00 0.30
N ASP A 72 30.83 9.18 -0.38
CA ASP A 72 31.45 10.50 -0.61
C ASP A 72 30.91 11.19 -1.89
N ASP A 73 29.80 10.71 -2.47
CA ASP A 73 29.26 11.25 -3.72
C ASP A 73 28.46 12.56 -3.51
N HIS A 74 28.49 13.43 -4.52
CA HIS A 74 27.71 14.67 -4.50
C HIS A 74 26.22 14.36 -4.66
N LEU A 75 25.42 14.73 -3.64
CA LEU A 75 23.99 14.44 -3.58
C LEU A 75 23.23 14.81 -4.86
N PHE A 76 23.52 15.98 -5.45
CA PHE A 76 22.79 16.46 -6.62
C PHE A 76 23.29 15.89 -7.95
N ASP A 77 24.48 15.28 -8.00
CA ASP A 77 25.08 14.73 -9.22
C ASP A 77 24.68 13.27 -9.44
N ALA A 78 23.38 13.04 -9.65
CA ALA A 78 22.81 11.71 -9.78
C ALA A 78 23.22 10.95 -11.04
N ASN A 79 23.24 9.62 -10.93
CA ASN A 79 23.75 8.74 -11.97
C ASN A 79 22.85 8.58 -13.22
N ILE A 80 21.60 9.06 -13.20
CA ILE A 80 20.60 8.79 -14.25
C ILE A 80 20.97 9.40 -15.62
N PHE A 81 21.73 10.50 -15.63
CA PHE A 81 22.24 11.17 -16.84
C PHE A 81 23.73 11.52 -16.74
N ALA A 82 24.50 10.75 -15.97
CA ALA A 82 25.91 11.02 -15.79
C ALA A 82 26.64 11.17 -17.16
N PRO A 83 27.52 12.19 -17.33
CA PRO A 83 28.07 13.08 -16.30
C PRO A 83 27.38 14.46 -16.21
N THR A 84 26.11 14.60 -16.62
CA THR A 84 25.39 15.87 -16.45
C THR A 84 25.29 16.22 -14.96
N PRO A 85 25.68 17.44 -14.53
CA PRO A 85 25.62 17.85 -13.14
C PRO A 85 24.19 18.18 -12.68
N ASP A 86 23.98 18.17 -11.37
CA ASP A 86 22.73 18.57 -10.69
C ASP A 86 21.47 17.81 -11.15
N THR A 87 21.63 16.60 -11.71
CA THR A 87 20.53 15.82 -12.28
C THR A 87 19.48 15.38 -11.27
N LEU A 88 19.81 15.29 -9.97
CA LEU A 88 18.80 15.06 -8.93
C LEU A 88 17.83 16.25 -8.82
N ALA A 89 18.30 17.47 -9.08
CA ALA A 89 17.47 18.68 -9.00
C ALA A 89 16.39 18.74 -10.08
N TYR A 90 16.44 17.87 -11.09
CA TYR A 90 15.39 17.73 -12.10
C TYR A 90 14.21 16.88 -11.60
N SER A 91 14.33 16.33 -10.40
CA SER A 91 13.34 15.48 -9.75
C SER A 91 12.94 16.02 -8.38
N ASP A 92 11.84 15.52 -7.83
CA ASP A 92 11.49 15.81 -6.46
C ASP A 92 12.59 15.31 -5.53
N THR A 93 13.14 16.23 -4.73
CA THR A 93 14.26 15.95 -3.83
C THR A 93 13.73 15.20 -2.61
N ARG A 94 13.55 13.88 -2.77
CA ARG A 94 12.96 12.93 -1.80
C ARG A 94 13.88 12.65 -0.60
N ILE A 95 14.58 13.67 -0.07
CA ILE A 95 15.60 13.49 0.98
C ILE A 95 14.99 12.99 2.29
N ALA A 96 13.94 13.63 2.78
CA ALA A 96 13.30 13.24 4.04
C ALA A 96 12.80 11.78 4.03
N PRO A 97 11.99 11.32 3.04
CA PRO A 97 11.56 9.93 2.99
C PRO A 97 12.73 8.96 2.79
N ALA A 98 13.78 9.33 2.04
CA ALA A 98 14.97 8.50 1.87
C ALA A 98 15.70 8.27 3.21
N LEU A 99 15.82 9.30 4.06
CA LEU A 99 16.43 9.18 5.39
C LEU A 99 15.55 8.40 6.36
N VAL A 100 14.23 8.62 6.36
CA VAL A 100 13.27 7.87 7.21
C VAL A 100 13.32 6.38 6.91
N THR A 101 13.50 6.02 5.63
CA THR A 101 13.55 4.62 5.17
C THR A 101 14.97 4.05 5.10
N LEU A 102 16.01 4.83 5.38
CA LEU A 102 17.41 4.38 5.37
C LEU A 102 17.66 3.11 6.23
N PRO A 103 17.04 2.92 7.42
CA PRO A 103 17.19 1.69 8.17
C PRO A 103 16.74 0.44 7.39
N VAL A 104 15.72 0.55 6.54
CA VAL A 104 15.25 -0.55 5.68
C VAL A 104 16.36 -0.96 4.71
N ARG A 105 17.03 0.03 4.10
CA ARG A 105 18.15 -0.19 3.18
C ARG A 105 19.35 -0.84 3.87
N TRP A 106 19.68 -0.40 5.10
CA TRP A 106 20.75 -0.98 5.92
C TRP A 106 20.47 -2.41 6.38
N LEU A 107 19.20 -2.75 6.61
CA LEU A 107 18.76 -4.12 6.91
C LEU A 107 18.73 -5.03 5.67
N GLY A 108 19.18 -4.55 4.51
CA GLY A 108 19.28 -5.32 3.27
C GLY A 108 18.04 -5.26 2.38
N GLY A 109 17.08 -4.36 2.66
CA GLY A 109 15.93 -4.16 1.79
C GLY A 109 16.34 -3.65 0.40
N SER A 110 15.69 -4.17 -0.64
CA SER A 110 15.87 -3.68 -2.01
C SER A 110 15.31 -2.26 -2.18
N PRO A 111 15.70 -1.52 -3.24
CA PRO A 111 15.08 -0.23 -3.57
C PRO A 111 13.55 -0.31 -3.70
N THR A 112 13.02 -1.43 -4.22
CA THR A 112 11.57 -1.66 -4.29
C THR A 112 10.91 -1.80 -2.92
N THR A 113 11.60 -2.43 -1.96
CA THR A 113 11.10 -2.52 -0.58
C THR A 113 11.17 -1.18 0.13
N VAL A 114 12.22 -0.39 -0.12
CA VAL A 114 12.35 0.98 0.41
C VAL A 114 11.19 1.86 -0.04
N VAL A 115 10.88 1.90 -1.34
CA VAL A 115 9.76 2.72 -1.86
C VAL A 115 8.41 2.23 -1.33
N ASN A 116 8.21 0.92 -1.19
CA ASN A 116 6.97 0.37 -0.61
C ASN A 116 6.82 0.78 0.86
N VAL A 117 7.90 0.75 1.65
CA VAL A 117 7.87 1.21 3.04
C VAL A 117 7.59 2.71 3.10
N ALA A 118 8.25 3.52 2.25
CA ALA A 118 7.98 4.96 2.18
C ALA A 118 6.50 5.23 1.90
N LEU A 119 5.93 4.52 0.93
CA LEU A 119 4.52 4.64 0.54
C LEU A 119 3.55 4.25 1.66
N LEU A 120 3.89 3.24 2.48
CA LEU A 120 3.07 2.80 3.61
C LEU A 120 3.17 3.75 4.82
N LEU A 121 4.26 4.51 4.94
CA LEU A 121 4.47 5.48 6.02
C LEU A 121 3.78 6.82 5.76
N GLY A 122 3.49 7.15 4.49
CA GLY A 122 2.85 8.40 4.08
C GLY A 122 3.84 9.43 3.57
#